data_AF-A0A923UA68-F1
#
_entry.id   AF-A0A923UA68-F1
#
_cell.length_a   1.000
_cell.length_b   1.000
_cell.length_c   1.000
_cell.angle_alpha   90.00
_cell.angle_beta   90.00
_cell.angle_gamma   90.00
#
_symmetry.space_group_name_H-M   'P 1'
#
loop_
_entity.id
_entity.type
_entity.pdbx_description
1 polymer ?
#
loop_
_entity_poly.entity_id
_entity_poly.type
_entity_poly.pdbx_seq_one_letter_code
_entity_poly.pdbx_strand_id
1 'polypeptide(L)'
;MTDTTATLATTTRTTTIEPGGIEAISAGRRHGSPWQLFATWTAPNLEFATIFVGVIAVAFFGLGFWQAMLALVLGTAAGALTQGILSTWGPREGLAQMVLSRTAFGYRGNILPAALNTVMAGLGWFAVNSVSGAFALSTLTGIPTVLSLLIVVVIVVAVAFVGHDLVQVFERYSSYFLGAIFLVATITIFLHADFGFTQKAGNFSFGGFTLAAGAAFGYAAGWNPYASDYSRYLPAATKRIAIVWAAGLGNFISCVVLMAAGAAAATIAGFNP
;
A
#
# COMPACT_ATOMS: atom_id res chain seq x y z
N MET A 1 41.15 32.16 -30.23
CA MET A 1 39.87 32.73 -30.68
C MET A 1 39.25 31.68 -31.59
N THR A 2 38.13 31.01 -31.32
CA THR A 2 37.09 31.17 -30.30
C THR A 2 36.25 29.88 -30.33
N ASP A 3 35.82 29.44 -29.14
CA ASP A 3 34.81 28.41 -28.89
C ASP A 3 33.58 28.50 -29.80
N THR A 4 32.95 27.36 -30.12
CA THR A 4 31.51 27.19 -29.85
C THR A 4 31.15 25.71 -29.73
N THR A 5 31.21 25.19 -28.50
CA THR A 5 30.49 23.99 -28.07
C THR A 5 28.99 24.28 -28.08
N ALA A 6 28.25 23.72 -29.04
CA ALA A 6 26.80 23.78 -29.06
C ALA A 6 26.25 22.84 -27.97
N THR A 7 25.91 23.41 -26.83
CA THR A 7 25.11 22.81 -25.76
C THR A 7 23.72 22.47 -26.30
N LEU A 8 23.50 21.20 -26.61
CA LEU A 8 22.15 20.67 -26.81
C LEU A 8 21.45 20.62 -25.45
N ALA A 9 20.64 21.64 -25.18
CA ALA A 9 19.69 21.64 -24.09
C ALA A 9 18.64 20.55 -24.36
N THR A 10 18.78 19.40 -23.69
CA THR A 10 17.78 18.34 -23.69
C THR A 10 16.52 18.87 -23.00
N THR A 11 15.57 19.33 -23.79
CA THR A 11 14.21 19.63 -23.33
C THR A 11 13.60 18.32 -22.86
N THR A 12 13.37 18.19 -21.55
CA THR A 12 12.76 17.03 -20.91
C THR A 12 11.36 16.80 -21.49
N ARG A 13 11.23 15.91 -22.48
CA ARG A 13 9.94 15.37 -22.91
C ARG A 13 9.45 14.39 -21.85
N THR A 14 8.32 14.71 -21.24
CA THR A 14 7.50 13.91 -20.32
C THR A 14 6.90 12.63 -20.95
N THR A 15 7.40 12.18 -22.11
CA THR A 15 6.90 11.02 -22.88
C THR A 15 8.04 10.10 -23.31
N THR A 16 9.09 9.96 -22.51
CA THR A 16 10.14 8.98 -22.76
C THR A 16 9.79 7.73 -21.96
N ILE A 17 9.35 6.67 -22.64
CA ILE A 17 9.21 5.31 -22.08
C ILE A 17 10.50 5.02 -21.29
N GLU A 18 10.39 4.70 -19.99
CA GLU A 18 11.59 4.42 -19.18
C GLU A 18 12.41 3.31 -19.86
N PRO A 19 13.66 3.54 -20.26
CA PRO A 19 14.47 2.53 -20.93
C PRO A 19 14.98 1.44 -19.96
N GLY A 20 14.56 1.45 -18.69
CA GLY A 20 15.10 0.60 -17.64
C GLY A 20 14.12 -0.49 -17.24
N GLY A 21 14.49 -1.75 -17.46
CA GLY A 21 13.76 -2.89 -16.93
C GLY A 21 14.29 -3.25 -15.54
N ILE A 22 14.98 -4.39 -15.47
CA ILE A 22 15.53 -4.94 -14.23
C ILE A 22 16.94 -4.43 -13.90
N GLU A 23 17.51 -3.60 -14.78
CA GLU A 23 18.87 -3.09 -14.67
C GLU A 23 19.01 -2.08 -13.53
N ALA A 24 20.24 -1.95 -13.02
CA ALA A 24 20.54 -0.98 -11.97
C ALA A 24 20.40 0.46 -12.49
N ILE A 25 19.75 1.31 -11.69
CA ILE A 25 19.67 2.75 -11.97
C ILE A 25 21.04 3.38 -11.74
N SER A 26 21.60 3.96 -12.80
CA SER A 26 22.90 4.65 -12.76
C SER A 26 22.84 5.89 -11.87
N ALA A 27 23.96 6.24 -11.21
CA ALA A 27 24.01 7.31 -10.22
C ALA A 27 23.49 8.67 -10.74
N GLY A 28 23.79 9.02 -12.00
CA GLY A 28 23.33 10.27 -12.62
C GLY A 28 21.83 10.33 -12.93
N ARG A 29 21.11 9.20 -12.87
CA ARG A 29 19.65 9.13 -13.06
C ARG A 29 18.86 9.07 -11.74
N ARG A 30 19.54 9.15 -10.60
CA ARG A 30 18.90 9.09 -9.27
C ARG A 30 18.50 10.49 -8.82
N HIS A 31 17.20 10.75 -8.75
CA HIS A 31 16.61 12.07 -8.46
C HIS A 31 15.55 12.04 -7.34
N GLY A 32 15.33 10.89 -6.70
CA GLY A 32 14.33 10.74 -5.65
C GLY A 32 14.69 11.46 -4.34
N SER A 33 13.68 11.76 -3.54
CA SER A 33 13.82 12.31 -2.19
C SER A 33 13.10 11.45 -1.15
N PRO A 34 13.54 11.47 0.14
CA PRO A 34 12.83 10.77 1.22
C PRO A 34 11.36 11.21 1.35
N TRP A 35 11.03 12.48 1.10
CA TRP A 35 9.64 12.93 1.14
C TRP A 35 8.78 12.30 0.04
N GLN A 36 9.31 12.20 -1.18
CA GLN A 36 8.62 11.49 -2.25
C GLN A 36 8.42 10.02 -1.89
N LEU A 37 9.44 9.39 -1.28
CA LEU A 37 9.34 8.00 -0.83
C LEU A 37 8.26 7.82 0.24
N PHE A 38 8.12 8.75 1.18
CA PHE A 38 7.03 8.76 2.16
C PHE A 38 5.67 8.82 1.45
N ALA A 39 5.49 9.78 0.54
CA ALA A 39 4.23 9.94 -0.20
C ALA A 39 3.90 8.69 -1.03
N THR A 40 4.90 8.08 -1.67
CA THR A 40 4.76 6.84 -2.44
C THR A 40 4.29 5.67 -1.58
N TRP A 41 4.79 5.54 -0.35
CA TRP A 41 4.36 4.46 0.55
C TRP A 41 3.08 4.75 1.32
N THR A 42 2.61 6.00 1.35
CA THR A 42 1.30 6.36 1.90
C THR A 42 0.18 6.05 0.91
N ALA A 43 0.37 6.36 -0.38
CA ALA A 43 -0.68 6.28 -1.40
C ALA A 43 -1.39 4.93 -1.55
N PRO A 44 -0.69 3.77 -1.67
CA PRO A 44 -1.36 2.50 -1.98
C PRO A 44 -2.19 1.95 -0.81
N ASN A 45 -1.91 2.42 0.40
CA ASN A 45 -2.62 2.00 1.60
C ASN A 45 -3.91 2.80 1.82
N LEU A 46 -4.22 3.79 0.97
CA LEU A 46 -5.48 4.53 1.03
C LEU A 46 -6.59 3.79 0.29
N GLU A 47 -6.95 2.60 0.79
CA GLU A 47 -7.91 1.70 0.15
C GLU A 47 -8.82 0.97 1.16
N PHE A 48 -9.86 0.33 0.63
CA PHE A 48 -10.84 -0.40 1.45
C PHE A 48 -10.25 -1.62 2.16
N ALA A 49 -9.25 -2.29 1.57
CA ALA A 49 -8.61 -3.44 2.17
C ALA A 49 -8.02 -3.12 3.55
N THR A 50 -7.40 -1.95 3.68
CA THR A 50 -6.83 -1.44 4.93
C THR A 50 -7.92 -1.25 6.00
N ILE A 51 -9.07 -0.70 5.61
CA ILE A 51 -10.23 -0.57 6.50
C ILE A 51 -10.73 -1.95 6.94
N PHE A 52 -10.83 -2.91 6.01
CA PHE A 52 -11.29 -4.26 6.33
C PHE A 52 -10.39 -4.97 7.34
N VAL A 53 -9.07 -4.77 7.29
CA VAL A 53 -8.15 -5.31 8.34
C VAL A 53 -8.52 -4.77 9.73
N GLY A 54 -8.91 -3.50 9.82
CA GLY A 54 -9.44 -2.90 11.04
C GLY A 54 -10.78 -3.51 11.49
N VAL A 55 -11.71 -3.65 10.54
CA VAL A 55 -13.04 -4.22 10.78
C VAL A 55 -12.92 -5.63 11.33
N ILE A 56 -12.09 -6.49 10.72
CA ILE A 56 -11.98 -7.90 11.15
C ILE A 56 -11.42 -8.06 12.56
N ALA A 57 -10.58 -7.13 13.01
CA ALA A 57 -10.03 -7.15 14.36
C ALA A 57 -11.13 -7.04 15.44
N VAL A 58 -12.16 -6.23 15.19
CA VAL A 58 -13.27 -6.02 16.14
C VAL A 58 -14.44 -6.96 15.86
N ALA A 59 -14.85 -7.08 14.60
CA ALA A 59 -16.05 -7.81 14.19
C ALA A 59 -15.89 -9.33 14.24
N PHE A 60 -14.72 -9.85 13.87
CA PHE A 60 -14.49 -11.30 13.74
C PHE A 60 -13.50 -11.85 14.77
N PHE A 61 -12.47 -11.10 15.16
CA PHE A 61 -11.50 -11.54 16.15
C PHE A 61 -11.91 -11.24 17.60
N GLY A 62 -13.06 -10.58 17.79
CA GLY A 62 -13.69 -10.42 19.10
C GLY A 62 -12.94 -9.49 20.04
N LEU A 63 -12.16 -8.53 19.52
CA LEU A 63 -11.46 -7.54 20.33
C LEU A 63 -12.34 -6.32 20.63
N GLY A 64 -12.14 -5.73 21.82
CA GLY A 64 -12.60 -4.37 22.08
C GLY A 64 -11.78 -3.35 21.28
N PHE A 65 -12.29 -2.13 21.10
CA PHE A 65 -11.67 -1.11 20.26
C PHE A 65 -10.19 -0.88 20.58
N TRP A 66 -9.85 -0.65 21.85
CA TRP A 66 -8.47 -0.36 22.26
C TRP A 66 -7.53 -1.57 22.16
N GLN A 67 -8.05 -2.79 22.33
CA GLN A 67 -7.27 -4.02 22.16
C GLN A 67 -6.95 -4.25 20.67
N ALA A 68 -7.94 -4.03 19.80
CA ALA A 68 -7.75 -4.05 18.36
C ALA A 68 -6.74 -2.98 17.93
N MET A 69 -6.89 -1.73 18.39
CA MET A 69 -5.96 -0.64 18.10
C MET A 69 -4.52 -0.97 18.47
N LEU A 70 -4.29 -1.51 19.67
CA LEU A 70 -2.96 -1.92 20.09
C LEU A 70 -2.39 -3.03 19.19
N ALA A 71 -3.18 -4.04 18.86
CA ALA A 71 -2.76 -5.13 17.98
C ALA A 71 -2.40 -4.63 16.57
N LEU A 72 -3.28 -3.80 15.98
CA LEU A 72 -3.13 -3.21 14.66
C LEU A 72 -1.88 -2.32 14.59
N VAL A 73 -1.66 -1.48 15.61
CA VAL A 73 -0.47 -0.61 15.69
C VAL A 73 0.81 -1.43 15.80
N LEU A 74 0.86 -2.45 16.67
CA LEU A 74 2.07 -3.26 16.85
C LEU A 74 2.40 -4.09 15.61
N GLY A 75 1.38 -4.74 15.02
CA GLY A 75 1.54 -5.50 13.78
C GLY A 75 2.02 -4.62 12.62
N THR A 76 1.37 -3.48 12.42
CA THR A 76 1.74 -2.52 11.38
C THR A 76 3.13 -1.95 11.62
N ALA A 77 3.49 -1.60 12.87
CA ALA A 77 4.81 -1.07 13.21
C ALA A 77 5.92 -2.06 12.85
N ALA A 78 5.72 -3.35 13.16
CA ALA A 78 6.67 -4.40 12.81
C ALA A 78 6.82 -4.52 11.28
N GLY A 79 5.73 -4.55 10.53
CA GLY A 79 5.76 -4.61 9.07
C GLY A 79 6.41 -3.37 8.44
N ALA A 80 6.01 -2.19 8.88
CA ALA A 80 6.55 -0.91 8.41
C ALA A 80 8.04 -0.73 8.74
N LEU A 81 8.51 -1.24 9.88
CA LEU A 81 9.94 -1.23 10.21
C LEU A 81 10.73 -2.09 9.22
N THR A 82 10.24 -3.29 8.90
CA THR A 82 10.88 -4.15 7.89
C THR A 82 10.91 -3.47 6.52
N GLN A 83 9.80 -2.83 6.12
CA GLN A 83 9.71 -2.06 4.88
C GLN A 83 10.75 -0.94 4.82
N GLY A 84 10.89 -0.17 5.91
CA GLY A 84 11.87 0.90 6.02
C GLY A 84 13.31 0.41 5.91
N ILE A 85 13.64 -0.69 6.59
CA ILE A 85 14.99 -1.29 6.55
C ILE A 85 15.33 -1.78 5.15
N LEU A 86 14.42 -2.53 4.51
CA LEU A 86 14.61 -3.06 3.15
C LEU A 86 14.73 -1.95 2.12
N SER A 87 13.98 -0.85 2.29
CA SER A 87 14.08 0.33 1.43
C SER A 87 15.49 0.94 1.42
N THR A 88 16.32 0.71 2.45
CA THR A 88 17.71 1.22 2.47
C THR A 88 18.66 0.54 1.48
N TRP A 89 18.27 -0.60 0.90
CA TRP A 89 19.08 -1.33 -0.06
C TRP A 89 19.00 -0.73 -1.46
N GLY A 90 17.84 -0.16 -1.84
CA GLY A 90 17.64 0.45 -3.15
C GLY A 90 18.67 1.52 -3.51
N PRO A 91 18.95 2.55 -2.68
CA PRO A 91 19.93 3.58 -3.02
C PRO A 91 21.38 3.08 -3.09
N ARG A 92 21.69 1.93 -2.48
CA ARG A 92 23.04 1.34 -2.54
C ARG A 92 23.24 0.61 -3.86
N GLU A 93 22.31 -0.28 -4.18
CA GLU A 93 22.45 -1.20 -5.30
C GLU A 93 21.83 -0.67 -6.60
N GLY A 94 20.86 0.24 -6.51
CA GLY A 94 20.10 0.75 -7.66
C GLY A 94 19.15 -0.28 -8.28
N LEU A 95 18.89 -1.39 -7.58
CA LEU A 95 18.09 -2.52 -8.06
C LEU A 95 16.72 -2.59 -7.40
N ALA A 96 15.75 -3.16 -8.11
CA ALA A 96 14.44 -3.51 -7.57
C ALA A 96 14.54 -4.68 -6.58
N GLN A 97 13.57 -4.79 -5.68
CA GLN A 97 13.70 -5.69 -4.53
C GLN A 97 13.70 -7.16 -4.94
N MET A 98 12.90 -7.51 -5.95
CA MET A 98 12.85 -8.87 -6.50
C MET A 98 14.13 -9.26 -7.26
N VAL A 99 14.92 -8.27 -7.69
CA VAL A 99 16.25 -8.52 -8.25
C VAL A 99 17.26 -8.70 -7.12
N LEU A 100 17.17 -7.89 -6.06
CA LEU A 100 18.00 -8.02 -4.86
C LEU A 100 17.83 -9.36 -4.14
N SER A 101 16.62 -9.91 -4.10
CA SER A 101 16.36 -11.21 -3.49
C SER A 101 17.14 -12.35 -4.16
N ARG A 102 17.61 -12.19 -5.41
CA ARG A 102 18.51 -13.16 -6.06
C ARG A 102 19.85 -13.31 -5.35
N THR A 103 20.28 -12.34 -4.54
CA THR A 103 21.52 -12.45 -3.75
C THR A 103 21.39 -13.47 -2.63
N ALA A 104 20.20 -13.62 -2.05
CA ALA A 104 19.93 -14.58 -0.98
C ALA A 104 19.49 -15.95 -1.52
N PHE A 105 18.63 -15.97 -2.54
CA PHE A 105 18.03 -17.21 -3.07
C PHE A 105 18.73 -17.76 -4.31
N GLY A 106 19.70 -17.04 -4.89
CA GLY A 106 20.27 -17.35 -6.19
C GLY A 106 19.30 -17.09 -7.35
N TYR A 107 19.79 -17.17 -8.59
CA TYR A 107 18.97 -16.89 -9.78
C TYR A 107 17.77 -17.84 -9.92
N ARG A 108 18.01 -19.16 -9.77
CA ARG A 108 16.96 -20.18 -9.87
C ARG A 108 16.09 -20.28 -8.61
N GLY A 109 16.68 -20.13 -7.42
CA GLY A 109 15.90 -20.19 -6.18
C GLY A 109 14.95 -19.00 -6.01
N ASN A 110 15.29 -17.85 -6.61
CA ASN A 110 14.41 -16.68 -6.62
C ASN A 110 13.11 -16.86 -7.44
N ILE A 111 13.00 -17.92 -8.24
CA ILE A 111 11.77 -18.24 -8.97
C ILE A 111 10.61 -18.46 -7.98
N LEU A 112 10.86 -19.10 -6.83
CA LEU A 112 9.82 -19.37 -5.85
C LEU A 112 9.27 -18.08 -5.21
N PRO A 113 10.09 -17.18 -4.61
CA PRO A 113 9.62 -15.88 -4.14
C PRO A 113 8.96 -15.04 -5.23
N ALA A 114 9.51 -15.03 -6.45
CA ALA A 114 8.95 -14.25 -7.56
C ALA A 114 7.57 -14.78 -8.01
N ALA A 115 7.42 -16.11 -8.11
CA ALA A 115 6.14 -16.74 -8.45
C ALA A 115 5.09 -16.51 -7.37
N LEU A 116 5.46 -16.69 -6.09
CA LEU A 116 4.58 -16.41 -4.96
C LEU A 116 4.17 -14.94 -4.95
N ASN A 117 5.10 -14.01 -5.13
CA ASN A 117 4.76 -12.59 -5.21
C ASN A 117 3.84 -12.28 -6.40
N THR A 118 4.09 -12.89 -7.56
CA THR A 118 3.24 -12.69 -8.75
C THR A 118 1.80 -13.15 -8.50
N VAL A 119 1.62 -14.32 -7.89
CA VAL A 119 0.29 -14.85 -7.59
C VAL A 119 -0.37 -14.06 -6.46
N MET A 120 0.32 -13.90 -5.33
CA MET A 120 -0.26 -13.29 -4.13
C MET A 120 -0.48 -11.79 -4.29
N ALA A 121 0.52 -11.05 -4.80
CA ALA A 121 0.38 -9.62 -4.97
C ALA A 121 -0.34 -9.27 -6.29
N GLY A 122 -0.07 -9.99 -7.39
CA GLY A 122 -0.77 -9.73 -8.65
C GLY A 122 -2.24 -10.09 -8.59
N LEU A 123 -2.55 -11.38 -8.40
CA LEU A 123 -3.94 -11.86 -8.41
C LEU A 123 -4.67 -11.55 -7.10
N GLY A 124 -3.98 -11.63 -5.96
CA GLY A 124 -4.59 -11.36 -4.67
C GLY A 124 -5.06 -9.90 -4.53
N TRP A 125 -4.22 -8.91 -4.85
CA TRP A 125 -4.65 -7.51 -4.81
C TRP A 125 -5.71 -7.19 -5.85
N PHE A 126 -5.63 -7.79 -7.05
CA PHE A 126 -6.69 -7.66 -8.03
C PHE A 126 -8.04 -8.17 -7.50
N ALA A 127 -8.05 -9.33 -6.84
CA ALA A 127 -9.25 -9.89 -6.24
C ALA A 127 -9.80 -9.01 -5.11
N VAL A 128 -8.93 -8.58 -4.19
CA VAL A 128 -9.32 -7.71 -3.05
C VAL A 128 -9.92 -6.40 -3.55
N ASN A 129 -9.30 -5.74 -4.53
CA ASN A 129 -9.77 -4.46 -5.06
C ASN A 129 -11.05 -4.62 -5.89
N SER A 130 -11.17 -5.70 -6.67
CA SER A 130 -12.39 -5.99 -7.42
C SER A 130 -13.58 -6.27 -6.52
N VAL A 131 -13.38 -7.06 -5.46
CA VAL A 131 -14.43 -7.37 -4.47
C VAL A 131 -14.83 -6.12 -3.67
N SER A 132 -13.85 -5.30 -3.27
CA SER A 132 -14.11 -4.01 -2.61
C SER A 132 -14.96 -3.09 -3.49
N GLY A 133 -14.59 -2.97 -4.78
CA GLY A 133 -15.37 -2.21 -5.76
C GLY A 133 -16.78 -2.77 -5.96
N ALA A 134 -16.93 -4.10 -5.95
CA ALA A 134 -18.23 -4.76 -6.07
C ALA A 134 -19.14 -4.46 -4.88
N PHE A 135 -18.62 -4.47 -3.65
CA PHE A 135 -19.40 -4.08 -2.47
C PHE A 135 -19.82 -2.62 -2.52
N ALA A 136 -18.93 -1.72 -2.93
CA ALA A 136 -19.26 -0.30 -3.09
C ALA A 136 -20.38 -0.09 -4.14
N LEU A 137 -20.25 -0.72 -5.32
CA LEU A 137 -21.24 -0.60 -6.39
C LEU A 137 -22.60 -1.20 -6.00
N SER A 138 -22.59 -2.38 -5.36
CA SER A 138 -23.78 -3.06 -4.84
C SER A 138 -24.51 -2.16 -3.82
N THR A 139 -23.76 -1.55 -2.90
CA THR A 139 -24.32 -0.64 -1.89
C THR A 139 -24.92 0.63 -2.51
N LEU A 140 -24.29 1.20 -3.54
CA LEU A 140 -24.76 2.44 -4.18
C LEU A 140 -25.97 2.23 -5.10
N THR A 141 -26.07 1.07 -5.75
CA THR A 141 -27.06 0.82 -6.81
C THR A 141 -28.14 -0.18 -6.44
N GLY A 142 -27.93 -0.96 -5.38
CA GLY A 142 -28.82 -2.03 -4.94
C GLY A 142 -28.78 -3.30 -5.82
N ILE A 143 -27.91 -3.37 -6.83
CA ILE A 143 -27.79 -4.56 -7.68
C ILE A 143 -27.01 -5.68 -6.95
N PRO A 144 -27.26 -6.97 -7.26
CA PRO A 144 -26.59 -8.08 -6.59
C PRO A 144 -25.05 -7.99 -6.65
N THR A 145 -24.37 -8.33 -5.55
CA THR A 145 -22.90 -8.24 -5.44
C THR A 145 -22.16 -9.02 -6.52
N VAL A 146 -22.68 -10.19 -6.93
CA VAL A 146 -22.08 -11.00 -8.02
C VAL A 146 -22.12 -10.25 -9.35
N LEU A 147 -23.24 -9.57 -9.65
CA LEU A 147 -23.36 -8.76 -10.86
C LEU A 147 -22.46 -7.53 -10.78
N SER A 148 -22.41 -6.87 -9.62
CA SER A 148 -21.48 -5.75 -9.37
C SER A 148 -20.03 -6.17 -9.60
N LEU A 149 -19.63 -7.36 -9.12
CA LEU A 149 -18.29 -7.89 -9.31
C LEU A 149 -17.97 -8.13 -10.79
N LEU A 150 -18.90 -8.73 -11.55
CA LEU A 150 -18.72 -8.93 -12.98
C LEU A 150 -18.52 -7.59 -13.71
N ILE A 151 -19.33 -6.58 -13.38
CA ILE A 151 -19.22 -5.25 -13.97
C ILE A 151 -17.85 -4.63 -13.65
N VAL A 152 -17.44 -4.66 -12.38
CA VAL A 152 -16.14 -4.11 -11.94
C VAL A 152 -14.99 -4.81 -12.64
N VAL A 153 -14.98 -6.15 -12.70
CA VAL A 153 -13.93 -6.91 -13.37
C VAL A 153 -13.84 -6.58 -14.86
N VAL A 154 -14.98 -6.52 -15.56
CA VAL A 154 -15.02 -6.16 -16.99
C VAL A 154 -14.46 -4.75 -17.21
N ILE A 155 -14.83 -3.79 -16.37
CA ILE A 155 -14.33 -2.40 -16.48
C ILE A 155 -12.83 -2.36 -16.23
N VAL A 156 -12.33 -2.97 -15.15
CA VAL A 156 -10.89 -2.96 -14.81
C VAL A 156 -10.08 -3.62 -15.91
N VAL A 157 -10.53 -4.77 -16.44
CA VAL A 157 -9.86 -5.46 -17.55
C VAL A 157 -9.89 -4.61 -18.83
N ALA A 158 -11.03 -3.99 -19.15
CA ALA A 158 -11.14 -3.12 -20.32
C ALA A 158 -10.20 -1.90 -20.21
N VAL A 159 -10.15 -1.25 -19.04
CA VAL A 159 -9.24 -0.13 -18.77
C VAL A 159 -7.78 -0.58 -18.84
N ALA A 160 -7.45 -1.80 -18.41
CA ALA A 160 -6.09 -2.33 -18.54
C ALA A 160 -5.61 -2.46 -20.00
N PHE A 161 -6.52 -2.53 -20.98
CA PHE A 161 -6.19 -2.48 -22.40
C PHE A 161 -6.04 -1.05 -22.96
N VAL A 162 -6.58 -0.04 -22.26
CA VAL A 162 -6.48 1.36 -22.67
C VAL A 162 -5.12 1.91 -22.23
N GLY A 163 -4.34 2.42 -23.20
CA GLY A 163 -2.92 2.73 -23.05
C GLY A 163 -2.52 3.55 -21.81
N HIS A 164 -1.30 3.28 -21.35
CA HIS A 164 -0.66 3.76 -20.11
C HIS A 164 -0.82 5.26 -19.81
N ASP A 165 -0.76 6.12 -20.83
CA ASP A 165 -0.74 7.57 -20.63
C ASP A 165 -2.10 8.13 -20.14
N LEU A 166 -3.23 7.54 -20.55
CA LEU A 166 -4.55 7.98 -20.08
C LEU A 166 -4.80 7.57 -18.63
N VAL A 167 -4.34 6.36 -18.27
CA VAL A 167 -4.47 5.80 -16.92
C VAL A 167 -3.68 6.66 -15.92
N GLN A 168 -2.46 7.05 -16.23
CA GLN A 168 -1.64 7.87 -15.32
C GLN A 168 -2.27 9.23 -15.01
N VAL A 169 -2.88 9.88 -16.00
CA VAL A 169 -3.59 11.15 -15.77
C VAL A 169 -4.82 10.92 -14.89
N PHE A 170 -5.61 9.89 -15.19
CA PHE A 170 -6.79 9.53 -14.40
C PHE A 170 -6.44 9.20 -12.94
N GLU A 171 -5.40 8.40 -12.71
CA GLU A 171 -4.92 8.02 -11.37
C GLU A 171 -4.52 9.24 -10.55
N ARG A 172 -3.79 10.18 -11.17
CA ARG A 172 -3.36 11.40 -10.47
C ARG A 172 -4.55 12.20 -9.95
N TYR A 173 -5.57 12.43 -10.76
CA TYR A 173 -6.76 13.17 -10.33
C TYR A 173 -7.63 12.36 -9.36
N SER A 174 -7.79 11.07 -9.61
CA SER A 174 -8.55 10.16 -8.76
C SER A 174 -7.96 10.08 -7.35
N SER A 175 -6.63 10.13 -7.21
CA SER A 175 -5.95 10.08 -5.91
C SER A 175 -6.35 11.23 -4.97
N TYR A 176 -6.51 12.45 -5.50
CA TYR A 176 -6.95 13.61 -4.71
C TYR A 176 -8.40 13.45 -4.26
N PHE A 177 -9.25 12.97 -5.15
CA PHE A 177 -10.67 12.73 -4.87
C PHE A 177 -10.86 11.60 -3.85
N LEU A 178 -10.19 10.46 -4.04
CA LEU A 178 -10.20 9.34 -3.09
C LEU A 178 -9.65 9.77 -1.73
N GLY A 179 -8.54 10.51 -1.70
CA GLY A 179 -7.96 11.03 -0.46
C GLY A 179 -8.95 11.89 0.33
N ALA A 180 -9.70 12.77 -0.36
CA ALA A 180 -10.75 13.56 0.27
C ALA A 180 -11.91 12.71 0.79
N ILE A 181 -12.37 11.71 0.02
CA ILE A 181 -13.43 10.79 0.44
C ILE A 181 -13.00 10.00 1.69
N PHE A 182 -11.82 9.39 1.67
CA PHE A 182 -11.32 8.63 2.81
C PHE A 182 -11.14 9.52 4.04
N LEU A 183 -10.70 10.77 3.88
CA LEU A 183 -10.60 11.72 4.98
C LEU A 183 -11.98 12.01 5.59
N VAL A 184 -12.97 12.37 4.78
CA VAL A 184 -14.34 12.66 5.25
C VAL A 184 -14.98 11.42 5.86
N ALA A 185 -14.85 10.26 5.24
CA ALA A 185 -15.35 8.99 5.74
C ALA A 185 -14.73 8.65 7.09
N THR A 186 -13.40 8.78 7.22
CA THR A 186 -12.67 8.55 8.47
C THR A 186 -13.19 9.46 9.58
N ILE A 187 -13.28 10.77 9.34
CA ILE A 187 -13.83 11.73 10.32
C ILE A 187 -15.24 11.34 10.74
N THR A 188 -16.10 11.03 9.77
CA THR A 188 -17.51 10.66 10.03
C THR A 188 -17.63 9.39 10.87
N ILE A 189 -16.79 8.38 10.60
CA ILE A 189 -16.74 7.14 11.38
C ILE A 189 -16.35 7.45 12.83
N PHE A 190 -15.27 8.20 13.04
CA PHE A 190 -14.80 8.52 14.39
C PHE A 190 -15.80 9.35 15.21
N LEU A 191 -16.67 10.13 14.56
CA LEU A 191 -17.74 10.88 15.24
C LEU A 191 -18.88 9.98 15.77
N HIS A 192 -19.08 8.80 15.19
CA HIS A 192 -20.15 7.87 15.56
C HIS A 192 -19.63 6.61 16.27
N ALA A 193 -18.32 6.45 16.37
CA ALA A 193 -17.68 5.29 16.96
C ALA A 193 -17.94 5.21 18.46
N ASP A 194 -18.23 4.00 18.94
CA ASP A 194 -18.24 3.71 20.37
C ASP A 194 -16.83 3.28 20.80
N PHE A 195 -16.08 4.20 21.41
CA PHE A 195 -14.75 3.91 21.96
C PHE A 195 -14.78 3.10 23.27
N GLY A 196 -15.95 3.02 23.90
CA GLY A 196 -16.21 2.17 25.07
C GLY A 196 -16.59 0.74 24.67
N PHE A 197 -16.71 0.45 23.38
CA PHE A 197 -17.12 -0.85 22.88
C PHE A 197 -16.18 -1.96 23.37
N THR A 198 -16.78 -2.88 24.09
CA THR A 198 -16.16 -4.13 24.53
C THR A 198 -17.04 -5.28 24.07
N GLN A 199 -16.41 -6.32 23.53
CA GLN A 199 -17.14 -7.53 23.14
C GLN A 199 -17.72 -8.21 24.38
N LYS A 200 -18.91 -8.81 24.25
CA LYS A 200 -19.70 -9.42 25.34
C LYS A 200 -18.94 -10.44 26.20
N ALA A 201 -17.81 -10.98 25.71
CA ALA A 201 -16.96 -11.92 26.43
C ALA A 201 -16.09 -11.28 27.55
N GLY A 202 -16.08 -9.95 27.71
CA GLY A 202 -15.53 -9.23 28.86
C GLY A 202 -14.01 -9.32 29.11
N ASN A 203 -13.31 -10.28 28.50
CA ASN A 203 -11.90 -10.56 28.74
C ASN A 203 -11.06 -10.43 27.46
N PHE A 204 -9.80 -10.03 27.64
CA PHE A 204 -8.81 -9.96 26.57
C PHE A 204 -8.64 -11.33 25.88
N SER A 205 -8.84 -11.38 24.56
CA SER A 205 -8.61 -12.56 23.74
C SER A 205 -7.20 -12.54 23.17
N PHE A 206 -6.28 -13.32 23.75
CA PHE A 206 -4.92 -13.44 23.22
C PHE A 206 -4.90 -14.00 21.78
N GLY A 207 -5.78 -14.94 21.47
CA GLY A 207 -5.95 -15.47 20.12
C GLY A 207 -6.42 -14.40 19.13
N GLY A 208 -7.45 -13.63 19.50
CA GLY A 208 -7.93 -12.53 18.66
C GLY A 208 -6.88 -11.44 18.47
N PHE A 209 -6.14 -11.12 19.53
CA PHE A 209 -5.08 -10.11 19.52
C PHE A 209 -3.94 -10.51 18.59
N THR A 210 -3.48 -11.75 18.69
CA THR A 210 -2.39 -12.26 17.82
C THR A 210 -2.84 -12.38 16.37
N LEU A 211 -4.09 -12.76 16.10
CA LEU A 211 -4.66 -12.74 14.74
C LEU A 211 -4.74 -11.32 14.18
N ALA A 212 -5.21 -10.35 14.95
CA ALA A 212 -5.29 -8.94 14.54
C ALA A 212 -3.88 -8.36 14.25
N ALA A 213 -2.93 -8.59 15.16
CA ALA A 213 -1.55 -8.14 14.97
C ALA A 213 -0.87 -8.84 13.78
N GLY A 214 -1.11 -10.14 13.60
CA GLY A 214 -0.62 -10.91 12.46
C GLY A 214 -1.22 -10.45 11.12
N ALA A 215 -2.51 -10.14 11.08
CA ALA A 215 -3.18 -9.59 9.90
C ALA A 215 -2.63 -8.21 9.53
N ALA A 216 -2.48 -7.32 10.52
CA ALA A 216 -1.89 -6.00 10.31
C ALA A 216 -0.43 -6.07 9.87
N PHE A 217 0.37 -6.96 10.48
CA PHE A 217 1.73 -7.25 10.04
C PHE A 217 1.77 -7.77 8.61
N GLY A 218 0.95 -8.77 8.27
CA GLY A 218 0.89 -9.37 6.94
C GLY A 218 0.50 -8.36 5.87
N TYR A 219 -0.43 -7.46 6.16
CA TYR A 219 -0.82 -6.37 5.28
C TYR A 219 0.37 -5.40 5.06
N ALA A 220 0.95 -4.87 6.14
CA ALA A 220 2.04 -3.89 6.05
C ALA A 220 3.33 -4.47 5.44
N ALA A 221 3.66 -5.73 5.77
CA ALA A 221 4.81 -6.46 5.25
C ALA A 221 4.57 -7.01 3.84
N GLY A 222 3.33 -7.08 3.37
CA GLY A 222 2.98 -7.45 2.00
C GLY A 222 3.62 -6.55 0.94
N TRP A 223 4.03 -5.34 1.34
CA TRP A 223 4.75 -4.38 0.52
C TRP A 223 6.28 -4.57 0.50
N ASN A 224 6.83 -5.44 1.36
CA ASN A 224 8.26 -5.75 1.44
C ASN A 224 8.88 -6.20 0.12
N PRO A 225 8.22 -7.01 -0.73
CA PRO A 225 8.75 -7.40 -2.03
C PRO A 225 8.91 -6.26 -3.03
N TYR A 226 8.44 -5.06 -2.70
CA TYR A 226 8.52 -3.85 -3.53
C TYR A 226 9.33 -2.72 -2.87
N ALA A 227 9.93 -2.96 -1.69
CA ALA A 227 10.54 -1.93 -0.84
C ALA A 227 11.57 -1.05 -1.56
N SER A 228 12.39 -1.64 -2.43
CA SER A 228 13.45 -0.90 -3.15
C SER A 228 13.08 -0.42 -4.55
N ASP A 229 11.87 -0.72 -5.02
CA ASP A 229 11.45 -0.40 -6.39
C ASP A 229 11.38 1.10 -6.63
N TYR A 230 10.96 1.84 -5.59
CA TYR A 230 10.98 3.30 -5.59
C TYR A 230 12.26 3.86 -4.96
N SER A 231 12.81 3.17 -3.96
CA SER A 231 13.98 3.72 -3.26
C SER A 231 15.27 3.64 -4.08
N ARG A 232 15.33 2.78 -5.12
CA ARG A 232 16.46 2.70 -6.07
C ARG A 232 16.74 3.99 -6.83
N TYR A 233 15.77 4.90 -6.90
CA TYR A 233 15.92 6.21 -7.53
C TYR A 233 16.48 7.30 -6.59
N LEU A 234 16.66 7.04 -5.29
CA LEU A 234 17.27 8.01 -4.40
C LEU A 234 18.80 8.04 -4.58
N PRO A 235 19.45 9.21 -4.41
CA PRO A 235 20.91 9.32 -4.42
C PRO A 235 21.58 8.37 -3.42
N ALA A 236 22.71 7.79 -3.79
CA ALA A 236 23.47 6.89 -2.90
C ALA A 236 23.91 7.57 -1.59
N ALA A 237 24.06 8.90 -1.62
CA ALA A 237 24.42 9.72 -0.46
C ALA A 237 23.25 9.97 0.51
N THR A 238 22.02 9.56 0.19
CA THR A 238 20.87 9.75 1.08
C THR A 238 21.08 8.99 2.40
N LYS A 239 20.86 9.70 3.53
CA LYS A 239 21.01 9.13 4.87
C LYS A 239 20.06 7.93 5.05
N ARG A 240 20.62 6.77 5.45
CA ARG A 240 19.87 5.53 5.69
C ARG A 240 18.68 5.72 6.63
N ILE A 241 18.88 6.45 7.72
CA ILE A 241 17.82 6.70 8.71
C ILE A 241 16.64 7.49 8.13
N ALA A 242 16.91 8.43 7.21
CA ALA A 242 15.86 9.18 6.54
C ALA A 242 15.03 8.30 5.60
N ILE A 243 15.65 7.30 4.96
CA ILE A 243 14.96 6.32 4.11
C ILE A 243 14.08 5.40 4.95
N VAL A 244 14.60 4.89 6.08
CA VAL A 244 13.84 4.03 7.00
C VAL A 244 12.61 4.77 7.50
N TRP A 245 12.76 6.01 7.98
CA TRP A 245 11.64 6.79 8.48
C TRP A 245 10.68 7.19 7.37
N ALA A 246 11.16 7.59 6.19
CA ALA A 246 10.29 7.95 5.08
C ALA A 246 9.40 6.78 4.64
N ALA A 247 9.99 5.64 4.29
CA ALA A 247 9.24 4.49 3.82
C ALA A 247 8.42 3.84 4.95
N GLY A 248 9.02 3.70 6.13
CA GLY A 248 8.37 3.11 7.30
C GLY A 248 7.18 3.95 7.78
N LEU A 249 7.36 5.26 8.00
CA LEU A 249 6.25 6.12 8.44
C LEU A 249 5.19 6.27 7.34
N GLY A 250 5.59 6.31 6.07
CA GLY A 250 4.67 6.40 4.95
C GLY A 250 3.66 5.25 4.97
N ASN A 251 4.17 4.01 5.13
CA ASN A 251 3.38 2.78 5.23
C ASN A 251 2.63 2.69 6.58
N PHE A 252 3.30 3.01 7.68
CA PHE A 252 2.73 2.89 9.03
C PHE A 252 1.54 3.82 9.25
N ILE A 253 1.70 5.12 8.93
CA ILE A 253 0.68 6.13 9.20
C ILE A 253 -0.56 5.85 8.36
N SER A 254 -0.40 5.56 7.06
CA SER A 254 -1.54 5.26 6.18
C SER A 254 -2.30 4.02 6.63
N CYS A 255 -1.58 2.94 6.99
CA CYS A 255 -2.19 1.71 7.47
C CYS A 255 -2.94 1.93 8.79
N VAL A 256 -2.27 2.50 9.79
CA VAL A 256 -2.86 2.68 11.13
C VAL A 256 -4.10 3.58 11.07
N VAL A 257 -4.07 4.68 10.32
CA VAL A 257 -5.22 5.60 10.24
C VAL A 257 -6.46 4.89 9.69
N LEU A 258 -6.33 4.13 8.60
CA LEU A 258 -7.48 3.45 7.99
C LEU A 258 -7.88 2.17 8.71
N MET A 259 -6.94 1.40 9.26
CA MET A 259 -7.25 0.29 10.15
C MET A 259 -7.98 0.78 11.41
N ALA A 260 -7.60 1.92 11.96
CA ALA A 260 -8.30 2.54 13.07
C ALA A 260 -9.72 2.96 12.69
N ALA A 261 -9.89 3.54 11.50
CA ALA A 261 -11.21 3.86 10.97
C ALA A 261 -12.07 2.59 10.81
N GLY A 262 -11.51 1.49 10.29
CA GLY A 262 -12.22 0.22 10.19
C GLY A 262 -12.61 -0.37 11.54
N ALA A 263 -11.69 -0.37 12.51
CA ALA A 263 -11.97 -0.82 13.87
C ALA A 263 -13.07 0.03 14.52
N ALA A 264 -13.04 1.35 14.33
CA ALA A 264 -14.05 2.27 14.82
C ALA A 264 -15.42 2.05 14.12
N ALA A 265 -15.43 1.79 12.82
CA ALA A 265 -16.67 1.50 12.08
C ALA A 265 -17.38 0.25 12.62
N ALA A 266 -16.60 -0.77 13.00
CA ALA A 266 -17.12 -2.01 13.57
C ALA A 266 -17.70 -1.85 15.01
N THR A 267 -17.52 -0.69 15.66
CA THR A 267 -18.13 -0.40 16.96
C THR A 267 -19.42 0.42 16.88
N ILE A 268 -19.78 0.92 15.69
CA ILE A 268 -20.97 1.74 15.50
C ILE A 268 -22.23 0.88 15.72
N ALA A 269 -23.21 1.41 16.47
CA ALA A 269 -24.46 0.73 16.74
C ALA A 269 -25.20 0.36 15.43
N GLY A 270 -25.62 -0.90 15.31
CA GLY A 270 -26.28 -1.41 14.10
C GLY A 270 -25.31 -1.93 13.02
N PHE A 271 -24.01 -2.00 13.29
CA PHE A 271 -23.06 -2.70 12.42
C PHE A 271 -23.48 -4.16 12.22
N ASN A 272 -23.80 -4.53 10.98
CA ASN A 272 -24.08 -5.89 10.56
C ASN A 272 -22.98 -6.30 9.56
N PRO A 273 -22.04 -7.19 9.93
CA PRO A 273 -20.91 -7.56 9.10
C PRO A 273 -21.30 -8.23 7.76
#